data_AF-A0A2Z6RXV8-F1
#
_entry.id   AF-A0A2Z6RXV8-F1
#
_cell.length_a   1.000
_cell.length_b   1.000
_cell.length_c   1.000
_cell.angle_alpha   90.00
_cell.angle_beta   90.00
_cell.angle_gamma   90.00
#
_symmetry.space_group_name_H-M   'P 1'
#
loop_
_entity.id
_entity.type
_entity.pdbx_description
1 polymer ?
#
loop_
_entity_poly.entity_id
_entity_poly.type
_entity_poly.pdbx_seq_one_letter_code
_entity_poly.pdbx_strand_id
1 'polypeptide(L)'
;MIFKYKLLSEQLAVLEKTKRQYFEIYQNCDCPLCVEEKETFTHIWVCPYQTEAYNQLYNNFKNTLIFGILDSTTDIFAQQLSDQFDLLLFTKSFHVSNITFIDIIKGFVPITLVEWLQKYTTATRHCNLLIKAFDKLYEDSLEL
;
A
#
# COMPACT_ATOMS: atom_id res chain seq x y z
N MET A 1 -0.68 16.03 15.53
CA MET A 1 0.30 15.07 14.95
C MET A 1 -0.07 13.62 15.21
N ILE A 2 -0.44 13.22 16.44
CA ILE A 2 -0.86 11.83 16.77
C ILE A 2 -2.20 11.40 16.13
N PHE A 3 -3.09 12.35 15.84
CA PHE A 3 -4.42 12.10 15.27
C PHE A 3 -4.40 11.57 13.83
N LYS A 4 -3.41 11.97 13.01
CA LYS A 4 -3.27 11.49 11.61
C LYS A 4 -2.73 10.06 11.52
N TYR A 5 -1.83 9.67 12.43
CA TYR A 5 -1.31 8.31 12.55
C TYR A 5 -2.41 7.31 12.99
N LYS A 6 -3.30 7.72 13.90
CA LYS A 6 -4.49 6.92 14.26
C LYS A 6 -5.52 6.83 13.14
N LEU A 7 -5.52 7.77 12.20
CA LEU A 7 -6.47 7.80 11.09
C LEU A 7 -6.25 6.65 10.10
N LEU A 8 -5.02 6.32 9.75
CA LEU A 8 -4.76 5.29 8.73
C LEU A 8 -4.86 3.86 9.26
N SER A 9 -4.46 3.65 10.51
CA SER A 9 -4.54 2.32 11.14
C SER A 9 -5.95 2.04 11.71
N GLU A 10 -6.75 3.06 12.04
CA GLU A 10 -8.09 2.88 12.60
C GLU A 10 -9.27 3.42 11.75
N GLN A 11 -9.14 4.38 10.82
CA GLN A 11 -10.34 4.94 10.14
C GLN A 11 -10.88 4.15 8.95
N LEU A 12 -10.08 3.37 8.21
CA LEU A 12 -10.63 2.60 7.08
C LEU A 12 -11.28 1.28 7.52
N ALA A 13 -10.71 0.62 8.53
CA ALA A 13 -11.38 -0.45 9.26
C ALA A 13 -12.63 0.09 9.99
N VAL A 14 -12.60 1.36 10.45
CA VAL A 14 -13.78 2.05 10.96
C VAL A 14 -14.76 2.37 9.84
N LEU A 15 -14.40 2.73 8.60
CA LEU A 15 -15.40 2.99 7.55
C LEU A 15 -16.26 1.75 7.27
N GLU A 16 -15.63 0.59 7.07
CA GLU A 16 -16.35 -0.67 6.87
C GLU A 16 -17.10 -1.11 8.14
N LYS A 17 -16.52 -0.90 9.33
CA LYS A 17 -17.20 -1.15 10.61
C LYS A 17 -18.35 -0.17 10.88
N THR A 18 -18.24 1.07 10.44
CA THR A 18 -19.23 2.16 10.56
C THR A 18 -20.33 1.93 9.55
N LYS A 19 -20.02 1.48 8.33
CA LYS A 19 -21.00 0.97 7.35
C LYS A 19 -21.77 -0.21 7.92
N ARG A 20 -21.12 -1.11 8.66
CA ARG A 20 -21.81 -2.20 9.37
C ARG A 20 -22.66 -1.71 10.55
N GLN A 21 -22.17 -0.74 11.33
CA GLN A 21 -22.86 -0.22 12.52
C GLN A 21 -24.01 0.74 12.17
N TYR A 22 -23.91 1.47 11.06
CA TYR A 22 -24.84 2.50 10.60
C TYR A 22 -25.26 2.24 9.15
N PHE A 23 -25.60 0.98 8.85
CA PHE A 23 -25.90 0.53 7.50
C PHE A 23 -26.97 1.37 6.79
N GLU A 24 -28.05 1.74 7.49
CA GLU A 24 -29.13 2.55 6.90
C GLU A 24 -28.66 3.90 6.37
N ILE A 25 -27.62 4.49 6.99
CA ILE A 25 -27.04 5.79 6.60
C ILE A 25 -26.09 5.64 5.40
N TYR A 26 -25.31 4.55 5.38
CA TYR A 26 -24.19 4.42 4.44
C TYR A 26 -24.37 3.37 3.34
N GLN A 27 -25.48 2.60 3.32
CA GLN A 27 -25.71 1.51 2.36
C GLN A 27 -25.67 1.96 0.88
N ASN A 28 -25.99 3.22 0.62
CA ASN A 28 -26.10 3.75 -0.73
C ASN A 28 -25.06 4.83 -1.06
N CYS A 29 -24.02 5.00 -0.24
CA CYS A 29 -22.97 5.99 -0.53
C CYS A 29 -22.25 5.66 -1.83
N ASP A 30 -22.33 6.58 -2.78
CA ASP A 30 -21.52 6.55 -3.99
C ASP A 30 -20.14 7.12 -3.70
N CYS A 31 -19.13 6.69 -4.47
CA CYS A 31 -17.77 7.14 -4.31
C CYS A 31 -17.71 8.68 -4.43
N PRO A 32 -17.09 9.39 -3.48
CA PRO A 32 -17.01 10.85 -3.52
C PRO A 32 -16.14 11.37 -4.68
N LEU A 33 -15.34 10.51 -5.31
CA LEU A 33 -14.44 10.88 -6.40
C LEU A 33 -15.11 10.76 -7.78
N CYS A 34 -15.77 9.64 -8.07
CA CYS A 34 -16.40 9.42 -9.38
C CYS A 34 -17.92 9.59 -9.38
N VAL A 35 -18.59 9.38 -8.25
CA VAL A 35 -20.08 9.39 -8.14
C VAL A 35 -20.76 8.33 -9.04
N GLU A 36 -20.01 7.38 -9.60
CA GLU A 36 -20.50 6.36 -10.53
C GLU A 36 -20.59 4.97 -9.88
N GLU A 37 -19.67 4.65 -8.98
CA GLU A 37 -19.61 3.37 -8.27
C GLU A 37 -19.88 3.53 -6.78
N LYS A 38 -20.25 2.45 -6.10
CA LYS A 38 -20.42 2.45 -4.65
C LYS A 38 -19.10 2.71 -3.95
N GLU A 39 -19.16 3.57 -2.93
CA GLU A 39 -18.03 3.82 -2.06
C GLU A 39 -17.69 2.54 -1.31
N THR A 40 -16.52 1.97 -1.59
CA THR A 40 -15.94 0.85 -0.85
C THR A 40 -14.48 1.17 -0.57
N PHE A 41 -13.89 0.52 0.45
CA PHE A 41 -12.44 0.66 0.69
C PHE A 41 -11.66 0.49 -0.62
N THR A 42 -11.89 -0.62 -1.32
CA THR A 42 -11.14 -0.94 -2.54
C THR A 42 -11.35 0.11 -3.61
N HIS A 43 -12.61 0.50 -3.87
CA HIS A 43 -12.93 1.48 -4.90
C HIS A 43 -12.27 2.83 -4.65
N ILE A 44 -12.24 3.36 -3.42
CA ILE A 44 -11.59 4.66 -3.14
C ILE A 44 -10.13 4.68 -3.62
N TRP A 45 -9.39 3.61 -3.33
CA TRP A 45 -7.99 3.51 -3.71
C TRP A 45 -7.79 3.24 -5.20
N VAL A 46 -8.70 2.49 -5.83
CA VAL A 46 -8.57 2.11 -7.24
C VAL A 46 -9.38 2.99 -8.20
N CYS A 47 -10.09 3.99 -7.68
CA CYS A 47 -10.90 4.92 -8.45
C CYS A 47 -10.08 5.52 -9.60
N PRO A 48 -10.64 5.66 -10.82
CA PRO A 48 -9.92 6.25 -11.95
C PRO A 48 -9.34 7.63 -11.63
N TYR A 49 -10.07 8.43 -10.83
CA TYR A 49 -9.66 9.78 -10.39
C TYR A 49 -8.48 9.78 -9.41
N GLN A 50 -8.15 8.64 -8.79
CA GLN A 50 -7.01 8.48 -7.87
C GLN A 50 -5.80 7.82 -8.54
N THR A 51 -5.86 7.52 -9.85
CA THR A 51 -4.85 6.67 -10.51
C THR A 51 -3.42 7.20 -10.39
N GLU A 52 -3.22 8.51 -10.58
CA GLU A 52 -1.89 9.11 -10.49
C GLU A 52 -1.34 9.04 -9.06
N ALA A 53 -2.14 9.46 -8.08
CA ALA A 53 -1.83 9.36 -6.66
C ALA A 53 -1.52 7.93 -6.21
N TYR A 54 -2.31 6.96 -6.67
CA TYR A 54 -2.10 5.54 -6.40
C TYR A 54 -0.76 5.04 -6.97
N ASN A 55 -0.45 5.40 -8.21
CA ASN A 55 0.81 5.03 -8.86
C ASN A 55 2.01 5.67 -8.16
N GLN A 56 1.90 6.92 -7.75
CA GLN A 56 2.93 7.60 -6.96
C GLN A 56 3.17 6.88 -5.63
N LEU A 57 2.11 6.51 -4.92
CA LEU A 57 2.21 5.78 -3.66
C LEU A 57 2.90 4.41 -3.84
N TYR A 58 2.51 3.67 -4.89
CA TYR A 58 3.15 2.40 -5.26
C TYR A 58 4.65 2.58 -5.55
N ASN A 59 4.98 3.57 -6.38
CA ASN A 59 6.36 3.85 -6.76
C ASN A 59 7.21 4.32 -5.58
N ASN A 60 6.66 5.14 -4.68
CA ASN A 60 7.37 5.60 -3.49
C ASN A 60 7.66 4.45 -2.52
N PHE A 61 6.68 3.57 -2.29
CA PHE A 61 6.88 2.37 -1.48
C PHE A 61 7.98 1.48 -2.07
N LYS A 62 7.87 1.18 -3.37
CA LYS A 62 8.87 0.40 -4.13
C LYS A 62 10.27 1.04 -4.03
N ASN A 63 10.37 2.34 -4.27
CA ASN A 63 11.65 3.07 -4.24
C ASN A 63 12.26 3.10 -2.85
N THR A 64 11.45 3.21 -1.79
CA THR A 64 11.93 3.17 -0.40
C THR A 64 12.63 1.84 -0.10
N LEU A 65 12.06 0.73 -0.56
CA LEU A 65 12.67 -0.59 -0.44
C LEU A 65 13.97 -0.70 -1.26
N ILE A 66 13.93 -0.28 -2.53
CA ILE A 66 15.08 -0.36 -3.44
C ILE A 66 16.26 0.46 -2.90
N PHE A 67 16.03 1.73 -2.54
CA PHE A 67 17.10 2.57 -2.01
C PHE A 67 17.62 2.05 -0.67
N GLY A 68 16.74 1.51 0.19
CA GLY A 68 17.19 0.85 1.41
C GLY A 68 18.09 -0.36 1.17
N ILE A 69 17.87 -1.12 0.08
CA ILE A 69 18.78 -2.20 -0.34
C ILE A 69 20.10 -1.63 -0.88
N LEU A 70 20.06 -0.60 -1.72
CA LEU A 70 21.25 -0.02 -2.34
C LEU A 70 22.16 0.69 -1.34
N ASP A 71 21.60 1.31 -0.30
CA ASP A 71 22.36 1.85 0.85
C ASP A 71 23.16 0.76 1.59
N SER A 72 22.86 -0.51 1.31
CA SER A 72 23.42 -1.69 1.96
C SER A 72 24.44 -2.44 1.12
N THR A 73 24.35 -2.30 -0.21
CA THR A 73 24.96 -3.20 -1.18
C THR A 73 25.35 -2.41 -2.42
N THR A 74 26.63 -2.48 -2.82
CA THR A 74 27.17 -1.67 -3.92
C THR A 74 27.09 -2.34 -5.30
N ASP A 75 26.78 -3.63 -5.35
CA ASP A 75 27.01 -4.45 -6.56
C ASP A 75 25.75 -4.72 -7.39
N ILE A 76 24.64 -4.05 -7.06
CA ILE A 76 23.34 -4.28 -7.70
C ILE A 76 22.81 -2.97 -8.28
N PHE A 77 22.28 -3.02 -9.50
CA PHE A 77 21.67 -1.86 -10.15
C PHE A 77 20.21 -1.66 -9.71
N ALA A 78 19.81 -0.40 -9.51
CA ALA A 78 18.43 -0.04 -9.15
C ALA A 78 17.39 -0.60 -10.13
N GLN A 79 17.69 -0.56 -11.44
CA GLN A 79 16.79 -1.10 -12.47
C GLN A 79 16.53 -2.59 -12.29
N GLN A 80 17.56 -3.38 -11.97
CA GLN A 80 17.41 -4.81 -11.75
C GLN A 80 16.50 -5.11 -10.55
N LEU A 81 16.64 -4.34 -9.45
CA LEU A 81 15.75 -4.48 -8.30
C LEU A 81 14.31 -4.06 -8.65
N SER A 82 14.16 -3.00 -9.44
CA SER A 82 12.87 -2.51 -9.92
C SER A 82 12.14 -3.56 -10.74
N ASP A 83 12.81 -4.17 -11.71
CA ASP A 83 12.24 -5.21 -12.58
C ASP A 83 11.85 -6.44 -11.76
N GLN A 84 12.69 -6.87 -10.80
CA GLN A 84 12.37 -7.99 -9.93
C GLN A 84 11.22 -7.72 -8.97
N PHE A 85 11.08 -6.49 -8.48
CA PHE A 85 9.94 -6.11 -7.65
C PHE A 85 8.64 -6.16 -8.45
N ASP A 86 8.63 -5.70 -9.70
CA ASP A 86 7.42 -5.72 -10.54
C ASP A 86 6.97 -7.16 -10.85
N LEU A 87 7.89 -8.13 -10.87
CA LEU A 87 7.57 -9.56 -10.97
C LEU A 87 6.85 -10.13 -9.73
N LEU A 88 6.77 -9.38 -8.62
CA LEU A 88 5.96 -9.75 -7.45
C LEU A 88 4.45 -9.49 -7.68
N LEU A 89 4.11 -8.74 -8.74
CA LEU A 89 2.74 -8.55 -9.23
C LEU A 89 1.75 -7.97 -8.19
N PHE A 90 2.23 -7.10 -7.29
CA PHE A 90 1.38 -6.30 -6.39
C PHE A 90 0.63 -5.19 -7.16
N THR A 91 -0.12 -5.57 -8.18
CA THR A 91 -0.78 -4.67 -9.13
C THR A 91 -2.08 -4.09 -8.56
N LYS A 92 -2.62 -3.08 -9.26
CA LYS A 92 -3.98 -2.57 -9.10
C LYS A 92 -4.98 -3.60 -9.66
N SER A 93 -5.21 -4.67 -8.92
CA SER A 93 -6.07 -5.78 -9.33
C SER A 93 -7.36 -5.83 -8.49
N PHE A 94 -8.49 -6.09 -9.15
CA PHE A 94 -9.77 -6.42 -8.49
C PHE A 94 -9.92 -7.93 -8.23
N HIS A 95 -8.98 -8.75 -8.72
CA HIS A 95 -9.09 -10.20 -8.63
C HIS A 95 -8.80 -10.71 -7.22
N VAL A 96 -9.81 -11.35 -6.65
CA VAL A 96 -9.89 -11.88 -5.28
C VAL A 96 -8.81 -12.93 -4.96
N SER A 97 -8.17 -13.51 -5.98
CA SER A 97 -7.25 -14.65 -5.81
C SER A 97 -5.80 -14.26 -5.56
N ASN A 98 -5.41 -13.00 -5.78
CA ASN A 98 -4.02 -12.56 -5.67
C ASN A 98 -3.87 -11.44 -4.65
N ILE A 99 -2.73 -11.43 -3.96
CA ILE A 99 -2.36 -10.30 -3.09
C ILE A 99 -2.05 -9.09 -3.95
N THR A 100 -2.66 -7.96 -3.59
CA THR A 100 -2.55 -6.69 -4.31
C THR A 100 -1.83 -5.64 -3.48
N PHE A 101 -1.44 -4.52 -4.10
CA PHE A 101 -0.89 -3.40 -3.33
C PHE A 101 -1.92 -2.77 -2.37
N ILE A 102 -3.23 -2.95 -2.60
CA ILE A 102 -4.28 -2.61 -1.63
C ILE A 102 -4.09 -3.40 -0.33
N ASP A 103 -3.73 -4.67 -0.39
CA ASP A 103 -3.52 -5.48 0.80
C ASP A 103 -2.26 -5.02 1.56
N ILE A 104 -1.24 -4.57 0.82
CA ILE A 104 -0.06 -3.91 1.41
C ILE A 104 -0.47 -2.59 2.09
N ILE A 105 -1.29 -1.74 1.46
CA ILE A 105 -1.83 -0.52 2.09
C ILE A 105 -2.58 -0.83 3.38
N LYS A 106 -3.31 -1.96 3.45
CA LYS A 106 -3.99 -2.43 4.67
C LYS A 106 -3.03 -2.92 5.78
N GLY A 107 -1.72 -2.95 5.54
CA GLY A 107 -0.71 -3.41 6.49
C GLY A 107 -0.31 -4.88 6.32
N PHE A 108 -0.81 -5.59 5.30
CA PHE A 108 -0.41 -6.97 5.05
C PHE A 108 1.01 -7.01 4.44
N VAL A 109 1.87 -7.88 4.96
CA VAL A 109 3.22 -8.11 4.42
C VAL A 109 3.25 -9.46 3.71
N PRO A 110 3.31 -9.50 2.37
CA PRO A 110 3.33 -10.76 1.62
C PRO A 110 4.64 -11.53 1.87
N ILE A 111 4.57 -12.85 2.01
CA ILE A 111 5.78 -13.68 2.19
C ILE A 111 6.74 -13.55 1.01
N THR A 112 6.22 -13.40 -0.21
CA THR A 112 7.00 -13.18 -1.43
C THR A 112 7.80 -11.88 -1.39
N LEU A 113 7.30 -10.84 -0.74
CA LEU A 113 8.03 -9.59 -0.50
C LEU A 113 9.18 -9.82 0.48
N VAL A 114 8.92 -10.55 1.57
CA VAL A 114 9.94 -10.88 2.57
C VAL A 114 11.06 -11.74 1.95
N GLU A 115 10.70 -12.78 1.20
CA GLU A 115 11.64 -13.64 0.49
C GLU A 115 12.48 -12.86 -0.52
N TRP A 116 11.88 -11.89 -1.22
CA TRP A 116 12.63 -10.99 -2.11
C TRP A 116 13.64 -10.13 -1.35
N LEU A 117 13.24 -9.51 -0.24
CA LEU A 117 14.15 -8.71 0.60
C LEU A 117 15.30 -9.52 1.21
N GLN A 118 15.03 -10.76 1.58
CA GLN A 118 16.01 -11.67 2.17
C GLN A 118 17.15 -12.04 1.21
N LYS A 119 16.95 -11.90 -0.11
CA LYS A 119 18.04 -12.08 -1.10
C LYS A 119 19.14 -11.03 -0.97
N TYR A 120 18.83 -9.89 -0.34
CA TYR A 120 19.70 -8.71 -0.34
C TYR A 120 20.04 -8.19 1.05
N THR A 121 19.40 -8.70 2.10
CA THR A 121 19.49 -8.13 3.44
C THR A 121 19.48 -9.22 4.52
N THR A 122 20.01 -8.89 5.69
CA THR A 122 19.95 -9.76 6.88
C THR A 122 18.58 -9.71 7.54
N ALA A 123 18.31 -10.64 8.46
CA ALA A 123 17.06 -10.73 9.22
C ALA A 123 16.61 -9.40 9.85
N THR A 124 17.49 -8.79 10.65
CA THR A 124 17.20 -7.51 11.31
C THR A 124 16.98 -6.38 10.31
N ARG A 125 17.65 -6.43 9.16
CA ARG A 125 17.67 -5.33 8.20
C ARG A 125 16.41 -5.28 7.34
N HIS A 126 15.91 -6.40 6.84
CA HIS A 126 14.63 -6.36 6.12
C HIS A 126 13.47 -5.96 7.03
N CYS A 127 13.47 -6.38 8.31
CA CYS A 127 12.45 -5.94 9.26
C CYS A 127 12.45 -4.41 9.41
N ASN A 128 13.62 -3.80 9.62
CA ASN A 128 13.74 -2.35 9.73
C ASN A 128 13.37 -1.63 8.43
N LEU A 129 13.73 -2.21 7.28
CA LEU A 129 13.40 -1.65 5.97
C LEU A 129 11.89 -1.71 5.68
N LEU A 130 11.23 -2.82 6.04
CA LEU A 130 9.77 -2.93 5.96
C LEU A 130 9.11 -1.89 6.86
N ILE A 131 9.51 -1.77 8.13
CA ILE A 131 8.96 -0.75 9.03
C ILE A 131 9.09 0.65 8.41
N LYS A 132 10.29 1.01 7.94
CA LYS A 132 10.52 2.31 7.27
C LYS A 132 9.65 2.50 6.03
N ALA A 133 9.48 1.46 5.20
CA ALA A 133 8.66 1.54 4.00
C ALA A 133 7.17 1.68 4.32
N PHE A 134 6.67 1.00 5.35
CA PHE A 134 5.29 1.13 5.82
C PHE A 134 5.03 2.49 6.49
N ASP A 135 5.95 2.96 7.33
CA ASP A 135 5.86 4.30 7.92
C ASP A 135 5.78 5.38 6.82
N LYS A 136 6.65 5.27 5.80
CA LYS A 136 6.64 6.19 4.66
C LYS A 136 5.38 6.05 3.79
N LEU A 137 4.90 4.84 3.57
CA LEU A 137 3.63 4.59 2.87
C LEU A 137 2.47 5.30 3.56
N TYR A 138 2.41 5.22 4.89
CA TYR A 138 1.38 5.89 5.67
C TYR A 138 1.54 7.40 5.61
N GLU A 139 2.75 7.93 5.74
CA GLU A 139 3.01 9.37 5.58
C GLU A 139 2.56 9.88 4.20
N ASP A 140 2.99 9.22 3.12
CA ASP A 140 2.66 9.61 1.75
C ASP A 140 1.15 9.53 1.49
N SER A 141 0.46 8.56 2.09
CA SER A 141 -0.98 8.44 1.96
C SER A 141 -1.79 9.55 2.67
N LEU A 142 -1.19 10.28 3.62
CA LEU A 142 -1.83 11.43 4.28
C LEU A 142 -1.75 12.72 3.44
N GLU A 143 -0.90 12.73 2.42
CA GLU A 143 -0.68 13.86 1.53
C GLU A 143 -1.52 13.77 0.24
N LEU A 144 -2.20 12.64 0.04
CA LEU A 144 -3.19 12.39 -1.01
C LEU A 144 -4.57 12.96 -0.65
#